data_AF-A0A7S0WGX6-F1
#
_entry.id   AF-A0A7S0WGX6-F1
#
_cell.length_a   1.000
_cell.length_b   1.000
_cell.length_c   1.000
_cell.angle_alpha   90.00
_cell.angle_beta   90.00
_cell.angle_gamma   90.00
#
_symmetry.space_group_name_H-M   'P 1'
#
loop_
_entity.id
_entity.type
_entity.pdbx_description
1 polymer ?
#
loop_
_entity_poly.entity_id
_entity_poly.type
_entity_poly.pdbx_seq_one_letter_code
_entity_poly.pdbx_strand_id
1 'polypeptide(L)'
;LRDASAEQRKKALKCDRFSDLVEILKAYLPSEPSALATYVVIDGAQRLLQWRGEQVLNSFLHLAELSCRKVIVIFIGEQGWDTFCSTSGTTPYEGVYFPAYTSTELRYILLQERPESAIESIYSAFLGTMLSTFTATCRNLHELRATLEPLWTQYIKPYDEAKASGAPLPEPRSLYAALNTNKNGQSSQPADTVARRERPNVHTGLTVPLSPAALALGRGEWPVPHDTVGSGAGGRLDFEIPRLTKFLLISAYMCSHNSEDVDKRLFGGQIEGHVAVRKRKDRNAGDRERE
;
A
#
# COMPACT_ATOMS: atom_id res chain seq x y z
N LEU A 1 26.10 -28.97 8.53
CA LEU A 1 25.11 -28.34 9.44
C LEU A 1 23.86 -29.17 9.71
N ARG A 2 23.45 -30.12 8.85
CA ARG A 2 22.20 -30.88 9.04
C ARG A 2 22.12 -31.68 10.35
N ASP A 3 23.27 -32.05 10.93
CA ASP A 3 23.35 -32.86 12.15
C ASP A 3 23.94 -32.13 13.38
N ALA A 4 24.22 -30.82 13.27
CA ALA A 4 24.80 -30.04 14.37
C ALA A 4 23.73 -29.55 15.36
N SER A 5 24.11 -29.36 16.65
CA SER A 5 23.20 -28.82 17.67
C SER A 5 22.79 -27.37 17.35
N ALA A 6 21.60 -26.95 17.79
CA ALA A 6 21.05 -25.63 17.48
C ALA A 6 21.98 -24.48 17.89
N GLU A 7 22.69 -24.60 19.02
CA GLU A 7 23.66 -23.59 19.47
C GLU A 7 24.91 -23.54 18.59
N GLN A 8 25.41 -24.68 18.15
CA GLN A 8 26.55 -24.75 17.22
C GLN A 8 26.20 -24.15 15.86
N ARG A 9 24.97 -24.37 15.36
CA ARG A 9 24.48 -23.71 14.14
C ARG A 9 24.41 -22.20 14.31
N LYS A 10 23.88 -21.73 15.44
CA LYS A 10 23.72 -20.30 15.73
C LYS A 10 25.08 -19.60 15.84
N LYS A 11 26.08 -20.26 16.43
CA LYS A 11 27.46 -19.74 16.51
C LYS A 11 28.15 -19.75 15.14
N ALA A 12 27.92 -20.78 14.33
CA ALA A 12 28.52 -20.92 13.00
C ALA A 12 27.85 -20.07 11.90
N LEU A 13 26.63 -19.59 12.15
CA LEU A 13 25.86 -18.71 11.26
C LEU A 13 25.78 -17.27 11.78
N LYS A 14 26.60 -16.91 12.78
CA LYS A 14 26.67 -15.55 13.28
C LYS A 14 27.27 -14.66 12.19
N CYS A 15 26.52 -13.64 11.79
CA CYS A 15 26.89 -12.74 10.70
C CYS A 15 26.76 -11.29 11.22
N ASP A 16 27.86 -10.70 11.64
CA ASP A 16 27.88 -9.32 12.16
C ASP A 16 28.27 -8.31 11.06
N ARG A 17 29.08 -8.76 10.07
CA ARG A 17 29.53 -7.96 8.92
C ARG A 17 29.17 -8.64 7.59
N PHE A 18 29.21 -7.88 6.51
CA PHE A 18 29.01 -8.45 5.17
C PHE A 18 30.09 -9.48 4.80
N SER A 19 31.32 -9.29 5.28
CA SER A 19 32.41 -10.27 5.10
C SER A 19 32.04 -11.66 5.64
N ASP A 20 31.40 -11.70 6.80
CA ASP A 20 31.01 -12.95 7.47
C ASP A 20 29.97 -13.69 6.63
N LEU A 21 29.04 -12.95 6.01
CA LEU A 21 28.06 -13.51 5.06
C LEU A 21 28.77 -14.19 3.89
N VAL A 22 29.78 -13.53 3.31
CA VAL A 22 30.56 -14.08 2.19
C VAL A 22 31.30 -15.35 2.60
N GLU A 23 31.88 -15.38 3.80
CA GLU A 23 32.55 -16.56 4.35
C GLU A 23 31.59 -17.72 4.63
N ILE A 24 30.41 -17.43 5.20
CA ILE A 24 29.35 -18.41 5.43
C ILE A 24 28.88 -19.01 4.10
N LEU A 25 28.61 -18.18 3.09
CA LEU A 25 28.24 -18.63 1.75
C LEU A 25 29.35 -19.49 1.14
N LYS A 26 30.61 -19.09 1.31
CA LYS A 26 31.77 -19.88 0.88
C LYS A 26 31.85 -21.24 1.58
N ALA A 27 31.57 -21.31 2.87
CA ALA A 27 31.71 -22.54 3.64
C ALA A 27 30.61 -23.55 3.35
N TYR A 28 29.39 -23.08 3.08
CA TYR A 28 28.20 -23.95 3.04
C TYR A 28 27.58 -24.14 1.65
N LEU A 29 27.88 -23.29 0.67
CA LEU A 29 27.41 -23.51 -0.69
C LEU A 29 28.38 -24.43 -1.46
N PRO A 30 27.85 -25.36 -2.27
CA PRO A 30 28.65 -26.25 -3.08
C PRO A 30 29.51 -25.47 -4.11
N SER A 31 30.72 -25.99 -4.38
CA SER A 31 31.62 -25.44 -5.42
C SER A 31 31.41 -26.05 -6.79
N GLU A 32 30.62 -27.11 -6.84
CA GLU A 32 30.55 -27.94 -8.02
C GLU A 32 29.86 -27.19 -9.18
N PRO A 33 30.40 -27.30 -10.41
CA PRO A 33 29.79 -26.70 -11.58
C PRO A 33 28.46 -27.37 -11.96
N SER A 34 28.10 -28.54 -11.40
CA SER A 34 26.77 -29.16 -11.53
C SER A 34 25.77 -28.67 -10.49
N ALA A 35 26.23 -27.96 -9.44
CA ALA A 35 25.35 -27.54 -8.37
C ALA A 35 24.34 -26.49 -8.84
N LEU A 36 23.15 -26.57 -8.25
CA LEU A 36 22.05 -25.64 -8.46
C LEU A 36 22.44 -24.23 -7.99
N ALA A 37 22.00 -23.23 -8.75
CA ALA A 37 22.15 -21.83 -8.34
C ALA A 37 21.27 -21.54 -7.12
N THR A 38 21.82 -20.79 -6.16
CA THR A 38 21.07 -20.30 -5.01
C THR A 38 20.53 -18.91 -5.33
N TYR A 39 19.23 -18.73 -5.21
CA TYR A 39 18.57 -17.46 -5.45
C TYR A 39 18.36 -16.70 -4.14
N VAL A 40 18.80 -15.45 -4.11
CA VAL A 40 18.58 -14.52 -2.99
C VAL A 40 17.64 -13.44 -3.48
N VAL A 41 16.39 -13.48 -3.03
CA VAL A 41 15.37 -12.51 -3.43
C VAL A 41 15.26 -11.45 -2.33
N ILE A 42 15.52 -10.20 -2.70
CA ILE A 42 15.41 -9.05 -1.80
C ILE A 42 14.22 -8.22 -2.25
N ASP A 43 13.14 -8.30 -1.47
CA ASP A 43 11.96 -7.48 -1.67
C ASP A 43 12.11 -6.12 -0.97
N GLY A 44 11.52 -5.08 -1.57
CA GLY A 44 11.63 -3.71 -1.10
C GLY A 44 13.05 -3.14 -1.17
N ALA A 45 13.79 -3.43 -2.25
CA ALA A 45 15.19 -3.05 -2.44
C ALA A 45 15.46 -1.54 -2.29
N GLN A 46 14.47 -0.67 -2.49
CA GLN A 46 14.56 0.78 -2.23
C GLN A 46 15.02 1.12 -0.80
N ARG A 47 14.77 0.23 0.17
CA ARG A 47 15.18 0.41 1.56
C ARG A 47 16.69 0.30 1.74
N LEU A 48 17.38 -0.44 0.85
CA LEU A 48 18.84 -0.56 0.87
C LEU A 48 19.53 0.79 0.59
N LEU A 49 18.91 1.66 -0.22
CA LEU A 49 19.42 3.01 -0.48
C LEU A 49 19.38 3.92 0.76
N GLN A 50 18.51 3.61 1.72
CA GLN A 50 18.35 4.39 2.95
C GLN A 50 19.34 3.97 4.04
N TRP A 51 20.02 2.83 3.87
CA TRP A 51 20.97 2.33 4.85
C TRP A 51 22.21 3.22 4.86
N ARG A 52 22.42 3.92 5.98
CA ARG A 52 23.65 4.66 6.25
C ARG A 52 24.71 3.66 6.72
N GLY A 53 25.55 3.19 5.81
CA GLY A 53 26.58 2.20 6.10
C GLY A 53 27.44 1.85 4.90
N GLU A 54 28.08 0.68 4.96
CA GLU A 54 28.80 0.06 3.85
C GLU A 54 27.94 0.02 2.57
N GLN A 55 28.55 -0.01 1.38
CA GLN A 55 27.84 -0.07 0.10
C GLN A 55 27.21 -1.47 -0.10
N VAL A 56 26.29 -1.84 0.78
CA VAL A 56 25.65 -3.16 0.88
C VAL A 56 25.01 -3.56 -0.44
N LEU A 57 24.45 -2.60 -1.17
CA LEU A 57 23.94 -2.82 -2.52
C LEU A 57 25.01 -3.36 -3.46
N ASN A 58 26.19 -2.72 -3.52
CA ASN A 58 27.30 -3.16 -4.36
C ASN A 58 27.81 -4.52 -3.90
N SER A 59 27.89 -4.74 -2.59
CA SER A 59 28.29 -6.03 -2.05
C SER A 59 27.33 -7.16 -2.42
N PHE A 60 26.03 -6.89 -2.49
CA PHE A 60 25.04 -7.85 -2.98
C PHE A 60 25.10 -8.06 -4.51
N LEU A 61 25.34 -7.01 -5.29
CA LEU A 61 25.52 -7.11 -6.73
C LEU A 61 26.72 -8.01 -7.09
N HIS A 62 27.82 -7.87 -6.35
CA HIS A 62 29.02 -8.68 -6.52
C HIS A 62 29.03 -9.93 -5.64
N LEU A 63 27.91 -10.34 -5.04
CA LEU A 63 27.89 -11.46 -4.09
C LEU A 63 28.36 -12.78 -4.72
N ALA A 64 28.01 -13.01 -5.98
CA ALA A 64 28.47 -14.17 -6.73
C ALA A 64 30.00 -14.20 -6.87
N GLU A 65 30.58 -13.04 -7.20
CA GLU A 65 32.04 -12.87 -7.35
C GLU A 65 32.76 -12.99 -6.01
N LEU A 66 32.25 -12.29 -4.99
CA LEU A 66 32.83 -12.27 -3.64
C LEU A 66 32.81 -13.65 -3.00
N SER A 67 31.70 -14.39 -3.14
CA SER A 67 31.57 -15.75 -2.61
C SER A 67 32.25 -16.80 -3.48
N CYS A 68 32.52 -16.52 -4.75
CA CYS A 68 32.95 -17.51 -5.75
C CYS A 68 31.98 -18.72 -5.80
N ARG A 69 30.68 -18.47 -5.59
CA ARG A 69 29.60 -19.47 -5.59
C ARG A 69 28.54 -19.07 -6.60
N LYS A 70 27.74 -20.05 -7.03
CA LYS A 70 26.58 -19.81 -7.90
C LYS A 70 25.42 -19.20 -7.11
N VAL A 71 25.49 -17.90 -6.89
CA VAL A 71 24.43 -17.12 -6.22
C VAL A 71 23.86 -16.12 -7.20
N ILE A 72 22.54 -16.05 -7.30
CA ILE A 72 21.83 -15.06 -8.11
C ILE A 72 21.03 -14.18 -7.17
N VAL A 73 21.34 -12.89 -7.14
CA VAL A 73 20.62 -11.92 -6.32
C VAL A 73 19.57 -11.23 -7.19
N ILE A 74 18.31 -11.27 -6.76
CA ILE A 74 17.18 -10.63 -7.44
C ILE A 74 16.67 -9.51 -6.54
N PHE A 75 16.73 -8.28 -7.05
CA PHE A 75 16.17 -7.11 -6.39
C PHE A 75 14.76 -6.83 -6.92
N ILE A 76 13.80 -6.71 -6.01
CA ILE A 76 12.43 -6.28 -6.31
C ILE A 76 12.24 -4.91 -5.66
N GLY A 77 11.79 -3.93 -6.45
CA GLY A 77 11.57 -2.56 -5.98
C GLY A 77 10.58 -1.81 -6.86
N GLU A 78 9.98 -0.76 -6.28
CA GLU A 78 9.02 0.12 -6.99
C GLU A 78 9.72 1.18 -7.86
N GLN A 79 10.98 1.53 -7.54
CA GLN A 79 11.74 2.58 -8.24
C GLN A 79 12.61 1.98 -9.34
N GLY A 80 12.80 2.75 -10.42
CA GLY A 80 13.69 2.37 -11.52
C GLY A 80 15.16 2.31 -11.10
N TRP A 81 15.95 1.54 -11.86
CA TRP A 81 17.37 1.29 -11.55
C TRP A 81 18.23 2.55 -11.51
N ASP A 82 17.84 3.60 -12.23
CA ASP A 82 18.57 4.88 -12.27
C ASP A 82 18.82 5.47 -10.88
N THR A 83 17.87 5.27 -9.96
CA THR A 83 17.98 5.71 -8.56
C THR A 83 19.09 4.97 -7.80
N PHE A 84 19.33 3.71 -8.14
CA PHE A 84 20.39 2.90 -7.58
C PHE A 84 21.76 3.25 -8.18
N CYS A 85 21.81 3.52 -9.50
CA CYS A 85 23.02 3.96 -10.21
C CYS A 85 23.57 5.28 -9.68
N SER A 86 22.70 6.29 -9.46
CA SER A 86 23.11 7.62 -8.98
C SER A 86 23.76 7.58 -7.60
N THR A 87 23.43 6.59 -6.78
CA THR A 87 23.92 6.48 -5.40
C THR A 87 25.22 5.66 -5.32
N SER A 88 25.40 4.70 -6.23
CA SER A 88 26.35 3.61 -6.02
C SER A 88 27.40 3.47 -7.12
N GLY A 89 27.30 4.25 -8.20
CA GLY A 89 28.25 4.23 -9.33
C GLY A 89 28.27 2.88 -10.07
N THR A 90 27.20 2.09 -9.93
CA THR A 90 27.09 0.72 -10.41
C THR A 90 26.77 0.63 -11.89
N THR A 91 27.29 -0.40 -12.55
CA THR A 91 26.93 -0.75 -13.92
C THR A 91 25.45 -1.18 -14.02
N PRO A 92 24.77 -0.89 -15.14
CA PRO A 92 23.37 -1.27 -15.31
C PRO A 92 23.24 -2.80 -15.38
N TYR A 93 22.45 -3.38 -14.47
CA TYR A 93 21.98 -4.76 -14.61
C TYR A 93 20.81 -4.83 -15.61
N GLU A 94 20.62 -6.00 -16.21
CA GLU A 94 19.46 -6.30 -17.05
C GLU A 94 18.20 -6.42 -16.16
N GLY A 95 17.51 -5.31 -15.96
CA GLY A 95 16.28 -5.26 -15.19
C GLY A 95 15.07 -5.70 -16.00
N VAL A 96 14.18 -6.48 -15.37
CA VAL A 96 12.86 -6.78 -15.92
C VAL A 96 11.86 -5.78 -15.35
N TYR A 97 11.23 -4.99 -16.22
CA TYR A 97 10.19 -4.04 -15.83
C TYR A 97 8.81 -4.70 -15.88
N PHE A 98 8.09 -4.64 -14.76
CA PHE A 98 6.69 -5.08 -14.66
C PHE A 98 5.77 -3.86 -14.75
N PRO A 99 5.11 -3.61 -15.90
CA PRO A 99 4.21 -2.48 -16.04
C PRO A 99 2.95 -2.65 -15.18
N ALA A 100 2.34 -1.53 -14.79
CA ALA A 100 1.03 -1.56 -14.14
C ALA A 100 -0.03 -2.12 -15.10
N TYR A 101 -0.92 -2.96 -14.56
CA TYR A 101 -1.98 -3.60 -15.35
C TYR A 101 -2.92 -2.58 -16.01
N THR A 102 -3.29 -2.85 -17.24
CA THR A 102 -4.33 -2.12 -17.96
C THR A 102 -5.72 -2.44 -17.41
N SER A 103 -6.72 -1.57 -17.65
CA SER A 103 -8.09 -1.85 -17.22
C SER A 103 -8.65 -3.16 -17.79
N THR A 104 -8.21 -3.56 -18.98
CA THR A 104 -8.58 -4.81 -19.63
C THR A 104 -7.94 -6.01 -18.96
N GLU A 105 -6.65 -5.93 -18.60
CA GLU A 105 -5.93 -6.96 -17.86
C GLU A 105 -6.48 -7.12 -16.43
N LEU A 106 -6.75 -6.01 -15.74
CA LEU A 106 -7.39 -6.03 -14.42
C LEU A 106 -8.74 -6.74 -14.47
N ARG A 107 -9.56 -6.43 -15.48
CA ARG A 107 -10.84 -7.11 -15.69
C ARG A 107 -10.64 -8.61 -15.92
N TYR A 108 -9.67 -8.99 -16.75
CA TYR A 108 -9.38 -10.39 -17.03
C TYR A 108 -8.95 -11.15 -15.77
N ILE A 109 -8.03 -10.59 -14.98
CA ILE A 109 -7.55 -11.20 -13.73
C ILE A 109 -8.70 -11.37 -12.73
N LEU A 110 -9.48 -10.31 -12.51
CA LEU A 110 -10.60 -10.35 -11.55
C LEU A 110 -11.71 -11.32 -11.99
N LEU A 111 -11.94 -11.49 -13.30
CA LEU A 111 -12.89 -12.49 -13.81
C LEU A 111 -12.48 -13.93 -13.48
N GLN A 112 -11.17 -14.23 -13.46
CA GLN A 112 -10.68 -15.56 -13.08
C GLN A 112 -10.84 -15.84 -11.58
N GLU A 113 -10.84 -14.79 -10.76
CA GLU A 113 -10.99 -14.86 -9.29
C GLU A 113 -12.45 -14.77 -8.84
N ARG A 114 -13.39 -14.97 -9.78
CA ARG A 114 -14.83 -14.86 -9.54
C ARG A 114 -15.30 -15.86 -8.47
N PRO A 115 -16.15 -15.45 -7.51
CA PRO A 115 -16.77 -16.38 -6.58
C PRO A 115 -17.67 -17.38 -7.31
N GLU A 116 -17.61 -18.66 -6.92
CA GLU A 116 -18.30 -19.78 -7.60
C GLU A 116 -19.83 -19.60 -7.69
N SER A 117 -20.43 -18.84 -6.76
CA SER A 117 -21.86 -18.55 -6.70
C SER A 117 -22.34 -17.51 -7.71
N ALA A 118 -21.44 -16.76 -8.34
CA ALA A 118 -21.79 -15.68 -9.26
C ALA A 118 -22.11 -16.22 -10.66
N ILE A 119 -22.92 -15.49 -11.43
CA ILE A 119 -23.09 -15.71 -12.88
C ILE A 119 -22.05 -14.86 -13.60
N GLU A 120 -21.33 -15.46 -14.56
CA GLU A 120 -20.22 -14.80 -15.29
C GLU A 120 -20.66 -13.50 -15.98
N SER A 121 -21.83 -13.50 -16.64
CA SER A 121 -22.34 -12.32 -17.35
C SER A 121 -22.57 -11.14 -16.39
N ILE A 122 -23.17 -11.39 -15.23
CA ILE A 122 -23.48 -10.38 -14.21
C ILE A 122 -22.20 -9.85 -13.57
N TYR A 123 -21.27 -10.75 -13.21
CA TYR A 123 -20.00 -10.37 -12.62
C TYR A 123 -19.14 -9.56 -13.62
N SER A 124 -19.17 -9.92 -14.91
CA SER A 124 -18.46 -9.17 -15.94
C SER A 124 -19.01 -7.75 -16.14
N ALA A 125 -20.34 -7.57 -16.02
CA ALA A 125 -21.00 -6.27 -16.14
C ALA A 125 -20.76 -5.40 -14.90
N PHE A 126 -20.75 -6.01 -13.72
CA PHE A 126 -20.34 -5.38 -12.47
C PHE A 126 -18.89 -4.87 -12.56
N LEU A 127 -17.94 -5.74 -12.93
CA LEU A 127 -16.54 -5.34 -13.09
C LEU A 127 -16.36 -4.26 -14.15
N GLY A 128 -17.08 -4.34 -15.27
CA GLY A 128 -17.02 -3.30 -16.31
C GLY A 128 -17.40 -1.91 -15.79
N THR A 129 -18.43 -1.84 -14.95
CA THR A 129 -18.95 -0.57 -14.42
C THR A 129 -18.13 -0.05 -13.22
N MET A 130 -17.67 -0.98 -12.36
CA MET A 130 -16.82 -0.62 -11.23
C MET A 130 -15.42 -0.21 -11.68
N LEU A 131 -14.78 -0.98 -12.56
CA LEU A 131 -13.44 -0.64 -13.05
C LEU A 131 -13.43 0.67 -13.82
N SER A 132 -14.47 0.99 -14.61
CA SER A 132 -14.54 2.31 -15.27
C SER A 132 -14.57 3.48 -14.27
N THR A 133 -15.10 3.24 -13.07
CA THR A 133 -15.20 4.25 -12.02
C THR A 133 -13.93 4.32 -11.17
N PHE A 134 -13.32 3.18 -10.83
CA PHE A 134 -12.16 3.10 -9.94
C PHE A 134 -10.81 3.24 -10.65
N THR A 135 -10.69 2.92 -11.94
CA THR A 135 -9.39 2.97 -12.67
C THR A 135 -8.77 4.37 -12.76
N ALA A 136 -9.57 5.42 -12.53
CA ALA A 136 -9.11 6.79 -12.43
C ALA A 136 -8.33 7.06 -11.12
N THR A 137 -8.65 6.36 -10.03
CA THR A 137 -8.07 6.61 -8.69
C THR A 137 -7.20 5.46 -8.18
N CYS A 138 -7.58 4.22 -8.47
CA CYS A 138 -6.94 3.01 -7.95
C CYS A 138 -6.64 2.03 -9.09
N ARG A 139 -5.35 1.72 -9.28
CA ARG A 139 -4.87 0.68 -10.21
C ARG A 139 -4.22 -0.50 -9.49
N ASN A 140 -4.16 -0.45 -8.16
CA ASN A 140 -3.61 -1.53 -7.37
C ASN A 140 -4.61 -2.68 -7.29
N LEU A 141 -4.21 -3.85 -7.78
CA LEU A 141 -5.04 -5.05 -7.79
C LEU A 141 -5.49 -5.48 -6.38
N HIS A 142 -4.62 -5.34 -5.38
CA HIS A 142 -4.93 -5.74 -4.01
C HIS A 142 -6.01 -4.84 -3.38
N GLU A 143 -5.88 -3.52 -3.57
CA GLU A 143 -6.89 -2.55 -3.11
C GLU A 143 -8.22 -2.72 -3.87
N LEU A 144 -8.16 -3.02 -5.17
CA LEU A 144 -9.35 -3.34 -5.95
C LEU A 144 -10.06 -4.60 -5.45
N ARG A 145 -9.33 -5.67 -5.09
CA ARG A 145 -9.95 -6.88 -4.50
C ARG A 145 -10.70 -6.57 -3.21
N ALA A 146 -10.03 -5.89 -2.28
CA ALA A 146 -10.60 -5.53 -0.99
C ALA A 146 -11.83 -4.60 -1.09
N THR A 147 -11.83 -3.69 -2.09
CA THR A 147 -12.96 -2.77 -2.30
C THR A 147 -14.12 -3.41 -3.06
N LEU A 148 -13.85 -4.30 -4.01
CA LEU A 148 -14.88 -4.94 -4.84
C LEU A 148 -15.67 -6.01 -4.08
N GLU A 149 -15.05 -6.72 -3.14
CA GLU A 149 -15.72 -7.75 -2.33
C GLU A 149 -17.00 -7.26 -1.62
N PRO A 150 -16.96 -6.20 -0.77
CA PRO A 150 -18.17 -5.68 -0.13
C PRO A 150 -19.17 -5.09 -1.14
N LEU A 151 -18.69 -4.46 -2.22
CA LEU A 151 -19.56 -3.90 -3.26
C LEU A 151 -20.32 -4.99 -4.02
N TRP A 152 -19.70 -6.14 -4.26
CA TRP A 152 -20.34 -7.28 -4.90
C TRP A 152 -21.50 -7.81 -4.05
N THR A 153 -21.31 -7.93 -2.73
CA THR A 153 -22.40 -8.37 -1.84
C THR A 153 -23.60 -7.42 -1.86
N GLN A 154 -23.38 -6.14 -2.09
CA GLN A 154 -24.47 -5.16 -2.21
C GLN A 154 -25.11 -5.18 -3.59
N TYR A 155 -24.32 -5.41 -4.64
CA TYR A 155 -24.77 -5.48 -6.02
C TYR A 155 -25.71 -6.67 -6.28
N ILE A 156 -25.44 -7.82 -5.67
CA ILE A 156 -26.20 -9.06 -5.90
C ILE A 156 -27.51 -9.13 -5.09
N LYS A 157 -27.62 -8.44 -3.95
CA LYS A 157 -28.84 -8.43 -3.10
C LYS A 157 -30.14 -8.20 -3.87
N PRO A 158 -30.30 -7.11 -4.66
CA PRO A 158 -31.52 -6.88 -5.42
C PRO A 158 -31.77 -7.93 -6.51
N TYR A 159 -30.71 -8.58 -7.02
CA TYR A 159 -30.84 -9.69 -7.97
C TYR A 159 -31.37 -10.96 -7.29
N ASP A 160 -30.84 -11.29 -6.11
CA ASP A 160 -31.28 -12.44 -5.32
C ASP A 160 -32.72 -12.24 -4.80
N GLU A 161 -33.07 -11.03 -4.37
CA GLU A 161 -34.44 -10.65 -3.97
C GLU A 161 -35.44 -10.80 -5.13
N ALA A 162 -35.07 -10.33 -6.33
CA ALA A 162 -35.92 -10.48 -7.52
C ALA A 162 -36.07 -11.94 -7.93
N LYS A 163 -34.99 -12.74 -7.84
CA LYS A 163 -35.01 -14.18 -8.11
C LYS A 163 -35.89 -14.93 -7.10
N ALA A 164 -35.84 -14.57 -5.82
CA ALA A 164 -36.68 -15.15 -4.78
C ALA A 164 -38.15 -14.76 -4.91
N SER A 165 -38.43 -13.52 -5.33
CA SER A 165 -39.79 -13.00 -5.53
C SER A 165 -40.43 -13.44 -6.86
N GLY A 166 -39.69 -14.06 -7.78
CA GLY A 166 -40.17 -14.39 -9.13
C GLY A 166 -40.42 -13.16 -10.02
N ALA A 167 -39.85 -12.01 -9.66
CA ALA A 167 -39.96 -10.76 -10.40
C ALA A 167 -39.05 -10.78 -11.65
N PRO A 168 -39.27 -9.90 -12.65
CA PRO A 168 -38.36 -9.78 -13.78
C PRO A 168 -36.93 -9.48 -13.30
N LEU A 169 -35.97 -10.27 -13.79
CA LEU A 169 -34.56 -10.16 -13.41
C LEU A 169 -34.03 -8.77 -13.80
N PRO A 170 -33.49 -8.00 -12.84
CA PRO A 170 -33.00 -6.65 -13.14
C PRO A 170 -31.80 -6.68 -14.10
N GLU A 171 -31.78 -5.76 -15.07
CA GLU A 171 -30.63 -5.59 -15.95
C GLU A 171 -29.40 -5.08 -15.17
N PRO A 172 -28.16 -5.47 -15.56
CA PRO A 172 -26.94 -5.06 -14.85
C PRO A 172 -26.76 -3.55 -14.64
N ARG A 173 -27.28 -2.73 -15.56
CA ARG A 173 -27.28 -1.25 -15.45
C ARG A 173 -28.23 -0.75 -14.35
N SER A 174 -29.39 -1.40 -14.18
CA SER A 174 -30.35 -1.05 -13.13
C SER A 174 -29.84 -1.40 -11.73
N LEU A 175 -29.07 -2.48 -11.61
CA LEU A 175 -28.40 -2.86 -10.36
C LEU A 175 -27.35 -1.83 -9.94
N TYR A 176 -26.59 -1.30 -10.90
CA TYR A 176 -25.64 -0.23 -10.62
C TYR A 176 -26.33 1.10 -10.26
N ALA A 177 -27.44 1.42 -10.95
CA ALA A 177 -28.27 2.54 -10.56
C ALA A 177 -28.85 2.36 -9.14
N ALA A 178 -29.22 1.13 -8.74
CA ALA A 178 -29.68 0.82 -7.38
C ALA A 178 -28.57 0.99 -6.32
N LEU A 179 -27.29 0.77 -6.67
CA LEU A 179 -26.17 1.08 -5.79
C LEU A 179 -25.96 2.59 -5.58
N ASN A 180 -26.13 3.39 -6.64
CA ASN A 180 -25.91 4.84 -6.59
C ASN A 180 -27.13 5.62 -6.12
N THR A 181 -28.34 5.08 -6.32
CA THR A 181 -29.56 5.66 -5.78
C THR A 181 -29.58 5.38 -4.29
N ASN A 182 -29.09 6.35 -3.54
CA ASN A 182 -29.46 6.49 -2.14
C ASN A 182 -30.99 6.33 -2.09
N LYS A 183 -31.52 5.32 -1.38
CA LYS A 183 -32.95 5.23 -1.05
C LYS A 183 -33.31 6.39 -0.11
N ASN A 184 -33.22 7.63 -0.60
CA ASN A 184 -33.76 8.84 -0.03
C ASN A 184 -35.16 8.99 -0.61
N GLY A 185 -36.16 8.56 0.16
CA GLY A 185 -37.55 8.95 -0.06
C GLY A 185 -38.52 7.79 -0.27
N GLN A 186 -39.07 7.27 0.84
CA GLN A 186 -40.50 7.35 1.19
C GLN A 186 -40.84 6.31 2.29
N SER A 187 -40.83 6.75 3.54
CA SER A 187 -41.97 6.63 4.45
C SER A 187 -41.71 7.52 5.67
N SER A 188 -42.60 8.48 5.84
CA SER A 188 -42.65 9.40 6.97
C SER A 188 -43.18 8.68 8.20
N GLN A 189 -42.28 8.19 9.06
CA GLN A 189 -42.55 7.95 10.47
C GLN A 189 -41.33 8.38 11.32
N PRO A 190 -41.52 9.00 12.49
CA PRO A 190 -40.47 9.69 13.24
C PRO A 190 -39.57 8.77 14.09
N ALA A 191 -39.56 7.44 13.84
CA ALA A 191 -38.81 6.46 14.64
C ALA A 191 -37.49 5.97 14.00
N ASP A 192 -37.27 6.18 12.70
CA ASP A 192 -36.16 5.54 11.96
C ASP A 192 -34.98 6.47 11.64
N THR A 193 -34.66 7.40 12.54
CA THR A 193 -33.44 8.23 12.39
C THR A 193 -32.15 7.45 12.67
N VAL A 194 -32.24 6.33 13.42
CA VAL A 194 -31.10 5.46 13.77
C VAL A 194 -30.69 4.56 12.59
N ALA A 195 -31.66 3.96 11.90
CA ALA A 195 -31.41 3.06 10.76
C ALA A 195 -30.87 3.79 9.51
N ARG A 196 -31.03 5.12 9.44
CA ARG A 196 -30.53 5.94 8.33
C ARG A 196 -29.00 6.12 8.35
N ARG A 197 -28.34 5.89 9.50
CA ARG A 197 -26.89 6.05 9.69
C ARG A 197 -26.09 4.75 9.59
N GLU A 198 -26.75 3.60 9.60
CA GLU A 198 -26.10 2.28 9.56
C GLU A 198 -25.85 1.76 8.14
N ARG A 199 -26.35 2.43 7.10
CA ARG A 199 -26.10 2.03 5.72
C ARG A 199 -24.83 2.72 5.20
N PRO A 200 -23.86 1.98 4.66
CA PRO A 200 -22.72 2.60 4.00
C PRO A 200 -23.25 3.44 2.84
N ASN A 201 -23.20 4.77 2.98
CA ASN A 201 -23.55 5.68 1.91
C ASN A 201 -22.55 5.49 0.79
N VAL A 202 -22.99 4.86 -0.31
CA VAL A 202 -22.18 4.71 -1.52
C VAL A 202 -22.13 6.05 -2.26
N HIS A 203 -21.45 7.02 -1.65
CA HIS A 203 -21.01 8.20 -2.37
C HIS A 203 -19.73 7.84 -3.11
N THR A 204 -19.88 7.77 -4.44
CA THR A 204 -18.83 7.78 -5.47
C THR A 204 -17.42 8.06 -4.94
N GLY A 205 -16.59 7.02 -4.94
CA GLY A 205 -15.11 7.12 -4.98
C GLY A 205 -14.35 6.87 -3.68
N LEU A 206 -15.00 6.95 -2.51
CA LEU A 206 -14.33 6.83 -1.21
C LEU A 206 -15.23 6.18 -0.15
N THR A 207 -15.90 5.08 -0.48
CA THR A 207 -16.58 4.29 0.56
C THR A 207 -15.56 3.56 1.40
N VAL A 208 -15.08 4.27 2.39
CA VAL A 208 -14.52 3.69 3.59
C VAL A 208 -15.65 2.94 4.30
N PRO A 209 -15.55 1.62 4.58
CA PRO A 209 -16.49 1.00 5.50
C PRO A 209 -16.45 1.78 6.81
N LEU A 210 -17.61 2.21 7.32
CA LEU A 210 -17.69 2.96 8.58
C LEU A 210 -16.91 2.20 9.65
N SER A 211 -15.88 2.82 10.24
CA SER A 211 -15.10 2.18 11.30
C SER A 211 -16.02 1.80 12.46
N PRO A 212 -15.70 0.75 13.24
CA PRO A 212 -16.33 0.49 14.53
C PRO A 212 -16.42 1.75 15.40
N ALA A 213 -15.40 2.62 15.35
CA ALA A 213 -15.41 3.92 16.00
C ALA A 213 -16.49 4.89 15.46
N ALA A 214 -16.66 4.98 14.13
CA ALA A 214 -17.70 5.79 13.52
C ALA A 214 -19.11 5.23 13.78
N LEU A 215 -19.25 3.91 13.83
CA LEU A 215 -20.49 3.22 14.19
C LEU A 215 -20.85 3.45 15.67
N ALA A 216 -19.88 3.37 16.58
CA ALA A 216 -20.08 3.62 18.00
C ALA A 216 -20.39 5.10 18.30
N LEU A 217 -19.72 6.03 17.61
CA LEU A 217 -20.08 7.46 17.67
C LEU A 217 -21.51 7.70 17.16
N GLY A 218 -21.94 6.97 16.13
CA GLY A 218 -23.32 6.95 15.65
C GLY A 218 -24.33 6.43 16.68
N ARG A 219 -23.90 5.55 17.59
CA ARG A 219 -24.67 4.99 18.71
C ARG A 219 -24.62 5.85 19.99
N GLY A 220 -23.83 6.93 19.98
CA GLY A 220 -23.60 7.76 21.17
C GLY A 220 -22.64 7.11 22.20
N GLU A 221 -21.99 6.01 21.82
CA GLU A 221 -21.01 5.30 22.64
C GLU A 221 -19.62 5.89 22.34
N TRP A 222 -19.28 6.97 23.03
CA TRP A 222 -17.95 7.58 22.98
C TRP A 222 -17.35 7.69 24.39
N PRO A 223 -16.07 7.31 24.62
CA PRO A 223 -15.08 6.79 23.67
C PRO A 223 -15.11 5.27 23.48
N VAL A 224 -14.69 4.79 22.30
CA VAL A 224 -14.55 3.35 22.01
C VAL A 224 -13.24 2.82 22.63
N PRO A 225 -13.26 1.68 23.34
CA PRO A 225 -12.05 1.05 23.83
C PRO A 225 -11.10 0.72 22.67
N HIS A 226 -9.84 1.16 22.75
CA HIS A 226 -8.82 0.79 21.76
C HIS A 226 -8.45 -0.69 21.93
N ASP A 227 -8.49 -1.45 20.83
CA ASP A 227 -7.97 -2.81 20.81
C ASP A 227 -6.45 -2.78 21.10
N THR A 228 -6.06 -3.32 22.26
CA THR A 228 -4.68 -3.34 22.76
C THR A 228 -3.80 -4.42 22.13
N VAL A 229 -4.33 -5.17 21.16
CA VAL A 229 -3.64 -6.30 20.53
C VAL A 229 -3.28 -5.94 19.09
N GLY A 230 -2.26 -5.09 18.93
CA GLY A 230 -1.75 -4.71 17.61
C GLY A 230 -0.54 -3.79 17.71
N SER A 231 0.62 -4.32 17.32
CA SER A 231 1.94 -3.68 17.33
C SER A 231 1.99 -2.21 16.88
N GLY A 232 2.50 -1.33 17.74
CA GLY A 232 2.89 0.06 17.42
C GLY A 232 1.91 1.12 17.90
N ALA A 233 2.41 2.29 18.31
CA ALA A 233 1.69 3.37 18.98
C ALA A 233 0.59 4.09 18.15
N GLY A 234 0.10 3.47 17.08
CA GLY A 234 -1.10 3.84 16.35
C GLY A 234 -1.77 2.55 15.92
N GLY A 235 -2.90 2.23 16.54
CA GLY A 235 -3.66 1.02 16.23
C GLY A 235 -3.89 0.86 14.72
N ARG A 236 -4.10 -0.39 14.29
CA ARG A 236 -4.49 -0.72 12.91
C ARG A 236 -5.71 0.15 12.55
N LEU A 237 -5.63 0.91 11.45
CA LEU A 237 -6.80 1.62 10.94
C LEU A 237 -7.91 0.59 10.72
N ASP A 238 -9.10 0.86 11.25
CA ASP A 238 -10.26 -0.04 11.15
C ASP A 238 -10.74 -0.27 9.70
N PHE A 239 -10.20 0.48 8.75
CA PHE A 239 -10.49 0.40 7.32
C PHE A 239 -9.22 0.51 6.48
N GLU A 240 -9.18 -0.27 5.40
CA GLU A 240 -8.14 -0.16 4.38
C GLU A 240 -8.58 0.84 3.31
N ILE A 241 -7.90 1.98 3.26
CA ILE A 241 -8.05 2.98 2.20
C ILE A 241 -6.85 2.95 1.26
N PRO A 242 -7.01 3.34 -0.02
CA PRO A 242 -5.90 3.46 -0.96
C PRO A 242 -4.75 4.30 -0.42
N ARG A 243 -3.50 3.94 -0.77
CA ARG A 243 -2.30 4.64 -0.25
C ARG A 243 -2.36 6.16 -0.46
N LEU A 244 -2.76 6.62 -1.64
CA LEU A 244 -2.84 8.05 -1.93
C LEU A 244 -3.93 8.76 -1.09
N THR A 245 -5.04 8.08 -0.84
CA THR A 245 -6.11 8.58 0.04
C THR A 245 -5.62 8.76 1.46
N LYS A 246 -4.76 7.88 1.98
CA LYS A 246 -4.15 8.05 3.31
C LYS A 246 -3.36 9.35 3.37
N PHE A 247 -2.50 9.59 2.39
CA PHE A 247 -1.72 10.82 2.30
C PHE A 247 -2.63 12.05 2.13
N LEU A 248 -3.64 11.98 1.28
CA LEU A 248 -4.57 13.10 1.07
C LEU A 248 -5.35 13.45 2.33
N LEU A 249 -5.81 12.44 3.09
CA LEU A 249 -6.55 12.64 4.33
C LEU A 249 -5.66 13.26 5.41
N ILE A 250 -4.44 12.77 5.56
CA ILE A 250 -3.45 13.33 6.49
C ILE A 250 -3.11 14.77 6.07
N SER A 251 -2.86 15.02 4.78
CA SER A 251 -2.60 16.35 4.26
C SER A 251 -3.79 17.29 4.49
N ALA A 252 -5.02 16.85 4.24
CA ALA A 252 -6.22 17.66 4.49
C ALA A 252 -6.39 18.00 5.98
N TYR A 253 -6.11 17.04 6.87
CA TYR A 253 -6.10 17.26 8.31
C TYR A 253 -5.00 18.25 8.73
N MET A 254 -3.80 18.11 8.18
CA MET A 254 -2.71 19.05 8.42
C MET A 254 -3.09 20.46 7.92
N CYS A 255 -3.67 20.59 6.73
CA CYS A 255 -4.14 21.87 6.19
C CYS A 255 -5.28 22.48 7.02
N SER A 256 -6.15 21.67 7.65
CA SER A 256 -7.26 22.19 8.46
C SER A 256 -6.84 22.63 9.85
N HIS A 257 -5.78 22.02 10.40
CA HIS A 257 -5.31 22.29 11.76
C HIS A 257 -4.07 23.18 11.84
N ASN A 258 -3.34 23.35 10.72
CA ASN A 258 -2.12 24.14 10.70
C ASN A 258 -2.35 25.55 10.15
N SER A 259 -1.63 26.53 10.68
CA SER A 259 -1.65 27.89 10.15
C SER A 259 -0.66 28.04 8.99
N GLU A 260 -0.92 28.99 8.09
CA GLU A 260 -0.08 29.22 6.91
C GLU A 260 1.41 29.46 7.22
N ASP A 261 1.72 30.08 8.36
CA ASP A 261 3.10 30.36 8.77
C ASP A 261 3.85 29.08 9.16
N VAL A 262 3.16 28.14 9.79
CA VAL A 262 3.74 26.84 10.14
C VAL A 262 3.84 25.96 8.89
N ASP A 263 2.86 26.02 7.98
CA ASP A 263 2.93 25.32 6.69
C ASP A 263 4.11 25.82 5.84
N LYS A 264 4.32 27.14 5.75
CA LYS A 264 5.50 27.72 5.07
C LYS A 264 6.81 27.28 5.72
N ARG A 265 6.83 27.06 7.04
CA ARG A 265 8.01 26.57 7.75
C ARG A 265 8.27 25.07 7.55
N LEU A 266 7.21 24.26 7.51
CA LEU A 266 7.31 22.80 7.38
C LEU A 266 7.52 22.37 5.93
N PHE A 267 6.80 22.99 4.99
CA PHE A 267 6.74 22.57 3.58
C PHE A 267 7.35 23.57 2.60
N GLY A 268 7.51 24.84 3.00
CA GLY A 268 8.04 25.88 2.10
C GLY A 268 9.50 25.70 1.68
N GLY A 269 10.25 24.79 2.32
CA GLY A 269 11.63 24.48 1.94
C GLY A 269 11.77 23.45 0.80
N GLN A 270 10.69 22.80 0.35
CA GLN A 270 10.77 21.67 -0.59
C GLN A 270 10.08 21.89 -1.94
N ILE A 271 9.41 23.02 -2.17
CA ILE A 271 8.59 23.21 -3.38
C ILE A 271 9.41 23.77 -4.54
N GLU A 272 10.54 24.42 -4.28
CA GLU A 272 11.47 24.89 -5.32
C GLU A 272 12.90 24.59 -4.86
N GLY A 273 13.76 24.14 -5.77
CA GLY A 273 15.14 23.69 -5.53
C GLY A 273 16.11 24.74 -4.95
N HIS A 274 15.61 25.77 -4.26
CA HIS A 274 16.40 26.66 -3.45
C HIS A 274 16.19 26.33 -1.97
N VAL A 275 17.19 25.67 -1.39
CA VAL A 275 17.39 25.63 0.06
C VAL A 275 17.25 27.07 0.57
N ALA A 276 16.20 27.33 1.36
CA ALA A 276 15.98 28.63 1.96
C ALA A 276 17.12 28.95 2.94
N VAL A 277 18.15 29.64 2.43
CA VAL A 277 19.24 30.16 3.25
C VAL A 277 18.64 31.22 4.17
N ARG A 278 18.37 30.84 5.42
CA ARG A 278 18.00 31.79 6.47
C ARG A 278 19.19 32.73 6.68
N LYS A 279 19.05 33.98 6.21
CA LYS A 279 19.94 35.08 6.57
C LYS A 279 19.77 35.32 8.07
N ARG A 280 20.65 34.74 8.91
CA ARG A 280 20.77 35.11 10.32
C ARG A 280 21.11 36.60 10.35
N LYS A 281 20.20 37.42 10.86
CA LYS A 281 20.47 38.82 11.15
C LYS A 281 21.38 38.84 12.38
N ASP A 282 22.68 39.06 12.17
CA ASP A 282 23.62 39.29 13.26
C ASP A 282 23.14 40.47 14.10
N ARG A 283 22.90 40.23 15.39
CA ARG A 283 22.45 41.27 16.34
C ARG A 283 23.56 42.25 16.72
N ASN A 284 24.81 42.01 16.31
CA ASN A 284 25.99 42.80 16.71
C ASN A 284 26.52 43.77 15.65
N ALA A 285 25.76 44.06 14.58
CA ALA A 285 26.20 45.00 13.55
C ALA A 285 26.15 46.49 13.98
N GLY A 286 25.46 46.82 15.07
CA GLY A 286 25.31 48.20 15.55
C GLY A 286 26.48 48.76 16.37
N ASP A 287 27.35 47.90 16.92
CA ASP A 287 28.40 48.33 17.86
C ASP A 287 29.77 48.57 17.20
N ARG A 288 29.90 48.38 15.87
CA ARG A 288 31.16 48.60 15.14
C ARG A 288 31.29 49.97 14.48
N GLU A 289 30.27 50.82 14.57
CA GLU A 289 30.28 52.18 13.99
C GLU A 289 30.54 53.29 15.04
N ARG A 290 31.02 52.93 16.23
CA ARG A 290 31.42 53.90 17.28
C ARG A 290 32.74 53.52 17.94
N GLU A 291 33.81 53.50 17.17
CA GLU A 291 35.18 53.78 17.63
C GLU A 291 35.91 54.63 16.59
#